data_AF-A0A2V6XD23-F1
#
_entry.id   AF-A0A2V6XD23-F1
#
_cell.length_a   1.000
_cell.length_b   1.000
_cell.length_c   1.000
_cell.angle_alpha   90.00
_cell.angle_beta   90.00
_cell.angle_gamma   90.00
#
_symmetry.space_group_name_H-M   'P 1'
#
loop_
_entity.id
_entity.type
_entity.pdbx_description
1 polymer ?
#
loop_
_entity_poly.entity_id
_entity_poly.type
_entity_poly.pdbx_seq_one_letter_code
_entity_poly.pdbx_strand_id
1 'polypeptide(L)'
;PASRTVGGLLGRSTSYSVTISSIGGFTGQVTLSVSGLPNGATGSFTPNPATASSTLSVTTGLVTLPGTYTLTITGVSGALTHTTTVELVVNLLTLF
;
A
#
# COMPACT_ATOMS: atom_id res chain seq x y z
N PRO A 1 -14.75 1.58 -2.60
CA PRO A 1 -14.13 0.39 -3.21
C PRO A 1 -12.60 0.42 -3.07
N ALA A 2 -12.03 -0.33 -2.12
CA ALA A 2 -10.57 -0.43 -1.97
C ALA A 2 -10.09 -1.81 -1.44
N SER A 3 -10.91 -2.86 -1.54
CA SER A 3 -10.48 -4.24 -1.33
C SER A 3 -10.02 -4.82 -2.67
N ARG A 4 -8.71 -4.96 -2.86
CA ARG A 4 -8.17 -5.75 -3.98
C ARG A 4 -7.66 -7.06 -3.40
N THR A 5 -8.40 -8.14 -3.63
CA THR A 5 -7.94 -9.49 -3.34
C THR A 5 -6.74 -9.77 -4.21
N VAL A 6 -5.54 -9.78 -3.62
CA VAL A 6 -4.32 -10.17 -4.30
C VAL A 6 -4.28 -11.69 -4.28
N GLY A 7 -4.58 -12.33 -5.41
CA GLY A 7 -4.18 -13.72 -5.64
C GLY A 7 -2.66 -13.77 -5.81
N GLY A 8 -1.90 -13.66 -4.71
CA GLY A 8 -0.46 -13.41 -4.74
C GLY A 8 0.36 -14.53 -4.15
N LEU A 9 0.92 -15.34 -5.02
CA LEU A 9 2.02 -16.30 -4.83
C LEU A 9 3.11 -15.73 -3.89
N LEU A 10 3.67 -16.56 -3.00
CA LEU A 10 4.88 -16.24 -2.21
C LEU A 10 5.98 -15.65 -3.13
N GLY A 11 6.54 -14.49 -2.81
CA GLY A 11 7.54 -13.84 -3.67
C GLY A 11 6.95 -13.02 -4.83
N ARG A 12 5.72 -12.53 -4.72
CA ARG A 12 5.14 -11.56 -5.66
C ARG A 12 5.16 -10.15 -5.08
N SER A 13 5.50 -9.22 -5.96
CA SER A 13 5.30 -7.79 -5.80
C SER A 13 3.90 -7.42 -6.27
N THR A 14 3.13 -6.75 -5.43
CA THR A 14 1.84 -6.15 -5.77
C THR A 14 2.00 -4.65 -5.80
N SER A 15 1.37 -3.98 -6.76
CA SER A 15 1.40 -2.52 -6.87
C SER A 15 0.00 -1.97 -6.65
N TYR A 16 -0.12 -1.08 -5.66
CA TYR A 16 -1.32 -0.32 -5.36
C TYR A 16 -1.16 1.10 -5.89
N SER A 17 -2.04 1.51 -6.80
CA SER A 17 -2.14 2.90 -7.24
C SER A 17 -2.84 3.72 -6.17
N VAL A 18 -2.13 4.66 -5.56
CA VAL A 18 -2.66 5.63 -4.60
C VAL A 18 -2.91 6.94 -5.34
N THR A 19 -4.18 7.27 -5.52
CA THR A 19 -4.60 8.54 -6.13
C THR A 19 -4.88 9.55 -5.03
N ILE A 20 -4.24 10.71 -5.10
CA ILE A 20 -4.47 11.83 -4.19
C ILE A 20 -5.49 12.74 -4.86
N SER A 21 -6.76 12.64 -4.45
CA SER A 21 -7.81 13.56 -4.91
C SER A 21 -7.70 14.88 -4.15
N SER A 22 -7.01 15.85 -4.74
CA SER A 22 -6.96 17.21 -4.21
C SER A 22 -8.31 17.91 -4.37
N ILE A 23 -8.89 18.37 -3.27
CA ILE A 23 -10.12 19.18 -3.29
C ILE A 23 -9.68 20.64 -3.26
N GLY A 24 -10.13 21.45 -4.23
CA GLY A 24 -9.86 22.90 -4.27
C GLY A 24 -8.50 23.31 -4.84
N GLY A 25 -7.86 22.50 -5.70
CA GLY A 25 -6.61 22.86 -6.37
C GLY A 25 -5.34 22.64 -5.55
N PHE A 26 -5.40 21.78 -4.53
CA PHE A 26 -4.26 21.44 -3.68
C PHE A 26 -3.11 20.80 -4.50
N THR A 27 -1.94 21.45 -4.52
CA THR A 27 -0.71 21.01 -5.20
C THR A 27 0.43 20.69 -4.22
N GLY A 28 0.13 20.65 -2.92
CA GLY A 28 1.12 20.36 -1.88
C GLY A 28 1.69 18.95 -2.01
N GLN A 29 2.96 18.80 -1.61
CA GLN A 29 3.58 17.47 -1.50
C GLN A 29 2.95 16.69 -0.34
N VAL A 30 2.52 15.47 -0.62
CA VAL A 30 1.97 14.51 0.35
C VAL A 30 3.03 13.45 0.62
N THR A 31 3.53 13.42 1.85
CA THR A 31 4.39 12.36 2.35
C THR A 31 3.54 11.15 2.69
N LEU A 32 3.78 10.04 1.98
CA LEU A 32 3.06 8.79 2.14
C LEU A 32 3.87 7.82 3.00
N SER A 33 3.17 7.13 3.90
CA SER A 33 3.72 6.08 4.75
C SER A 33 2.73 4.93 4.83
N VAL A 34 3.23 3.70 5.03
CA VAL A 34 2.40 2.49 5.13
C VAL A 34 2.80 1.73 6.38
N SER A 35 1.79 1.19 7.07
CA SER A 35 1.95 0.36 8.27
C SER A 35 1.01 -0.83 8.22
N GLY A 36 1.25 -1.84 9.06
CA GLY A 36 0.48 -3.09 9.07
C GLY A 36 0.91 -4.12 8.02
N LEU A 37 2.10 -3.95 7.43
CA LEU A 37 2.65 -4.95 6.51
C LEU A 37 2.93 -6.29 7.22
N PRO A 38 2.70 -7.43 6.52
CA PRO A 38 3.10 -8.74 7.02
C PRO A 38 4.59 -8.80 7.38
N ASN A 39 4.96 -9.67 8.31
CA ASN A 39 6.36 -9.92 8.60
C ASN A 39 7.07 -10.51 7.37
N GLY A 40 8.14 -9.86 6.92
CA GLY A 40 8.84 -10.19 5.67
C GLY A 40 8.21 -9.61 4.41
N ALA A 41 7.23 -8.72 4.52
CA ALA A 41 6.79 -7.87 3.43
C ALA A 41 7.46 -6.48 3.51
N THR A 42 7.79 -5.91 2.37
CA THR A 42 8.33 -4.55 2.25
C THR A 42 7.41 -3.70 1.39
N GLY A 43 7.23 -2.43 1.77
CA GLY A 43 6.40 -1.47 1.07
C GLY A 43 7.20 -0.24 0.69
N SER A 44 7.15 0.18 -0.56
CA SER A 44 7.79 1.42 -1.03
C SER A 44 6.80 2.24 -1.85
N PHE A 45 6.87 3.57 -1.69
CA PHE A 45 6.06 4.51 -2.46
C PHE A 45 6.93 5.21 -3.50
N THR A 46 6.51 5.21 -4.75
CA THR A 46 7.18 5.92 -5.84
C THR A 46 6.15 6.65 -6.71
N PRO A 47 6.21 7.99 -6.81
CA PRO A 47 7.04 8.94 -6.04
C PRO A 47 6.57 9.14 -4.58
N ASN A 48 7.49 9.50 -3.68
CA ASN A 48 7.20 9.94 -2.31
C ASN A 48 8.25 10.99 -1.87
N PRO A 49 7.85 12.24 -1.57
CA PRO A 49 6.48 12.76 -1.53
C PRO A 49 5.81 12.81 -2.92
N ALA A 50 4.48 12.68 -2.97
CA ALA A 50 3.68 12.76 -4.20
C ALA A 50 2.70 13.94 -4.15
N THR A 51 2.42 14.56 -5.30
CA THR A 51 1.49 15.70 -5.38
C THR A 51 0.11 15.32 -5.93
N ALA A 52 0.01 14.29 -6.77
CA ALA A 52 -1.23 13.87 -7.42
C ALA A 52 -1.46 12.36 -7.36
N SER A 53 -0.44 11.55 -7.60
CA SER A 53 -0.54 10.09 -7.52
C SER A 53 0.79 9.48 -7.08
N SER A 54 0.70 8.34 -6.42
CA SER A 54 1.85 7.53 -6.00
C SER A 54 1.54 6.06 -6.20
N THR A 55 2.57 5.27 -6.44
CA THR A 55 2.45 3.82 -6.52
C THR A 55 3.07 3.20 -5.29
N LEU A 56 2.27 2.48 -4.50
CA LEU A 56 2.74 1.65 -3.41
C LEU A 56 3.08 0.26 -3.94
N SER A 57 4.36 -0.07 -4.02
CA SER A 57 4.82 -1.42 -4.30
C SER A 57 5.02 -2.18 -3.00
N VAL A 58 4.22 -3.23 -2.79
CA VAL A 58 4.35 -4.17 -1.69
C VAL A 58 4.95 -5.46 -2.20
N THR A 59 6.14 -5.80 -1.72
CA THR A 59 6.81 -7.07 -2.03
C THR A 59 6.65 -8.00 -0.85
N THR A 60 5.99 -9.14 -1.06
CA THR A 60 5.84 -10.19 -0.03
C THR A 60 6.98 -11.20 -0.17
N GLY A 61 7.75 -11.43 0.89
CA GLY A 61 8.85 -12.38 0.92
C GLY A 61 8.41 -13.84 1.15
N LEU A 62 9.35 -14.78 1.08
CA LEU A 62 9.08 -16.22 1.29
C LEU A 62 8.64 -16.59 2.72
N VAL A 63 8.81 -15.68 3.68
CA VAL A 63 8.44 -15.85 5.09
C VAL A 63 7.10 -15.20 5.43
N THR A 64 6.43 -14.53 4.49
CA THR A 64 5.13 -13.92 4.77
C THR A 64 4.07 -15.00 4.95
N LEU A 65 3.52 -15.11 6.16
CA LEU A 65 2.43 -16.04 6.43
C LEU A 65 1.18 -15.66 5.62
N PRO A 66 0.47 -16.65 5.05
CA PRO A 66 -0.85 -16.41 4.47
C PRO A 66 -1.82 -15.88 5.51
N GLY A 67 -2.61 -14.89 5.12
CA GLY A 67 -3.54 -14.20 6.00
C GLY A 67 -4.01 -12.88 5.40
N THR A 68 -5.02 -12.30 6.03
CA THR A 68 -5.50 -10.96 5.68
C THR A 68 -4.80 -9.93 6.55
N TYR A 69 -4.14 -8.97 5.92
CA TYR A 69 -3.41 -7.90 6.58
C TYR A 69 -4.07 -6.56 6.23
N THR A 70 -4.42 -5.79 7.26
CA THR A 70 -4.95 -4.44 7.10
C THR A 70 -3.79 -3.45 7.00
N LEU A 71 -3.47 -3.03 5.78
CA LEU A 71 -2.47 -2.00 5.51
C LEU A 71 -3.08 -0.62 5.76
N THR A 72 -2.45 0.16 6.61
CA THR A 72 -2.85 1.56 6.85
C THR A 72 -1.87 2.49 6.17
N ILE A 73 -2.35 3.22 5.16
CA ILE A 73 -1.60 4.21 4.42
C ILE A 73 -1.94 5.58 5.00
N THR A 74 -0.92 6.32 5.43
CA THR A 74 -1.06 7.68 5.96
C THR A 74 -0.36 8.64 5.02
N GLY A 75 -1.12 9.60 4.48
CA GLY A 75 -0.65 10.73 3.71
C GLY A 75 -0.65 12.00 4.56
N VAL A 76 0.50 12.63 4.73
CA VAL A 76 0.65 13.89 5.47
C VAL A 76 1.09 14.98 4.52
N SER A 77 0.42 16.12 4.55
CA SER A 77 0.74 17.27 3.71
C SER A 77 0.66 18.58 4.50
N GLY A 78 1.81 18.99 5.03
CA GLY A 78 1.89 20.13 5.95
C GLY A 78 1.04 19.89 7.21
N ALA A 79 -0.10 20.56 7.31
CA ALA A 79 -1.05 20.42 8.42
C ALA A 79 -2.21 19.44 8.15
N LEU A 80 -2.39 18.99 6.91
CA LEU A 80 -3.42 18.01 6.56
C LEU A 80 -2.88 16.59 6.72
N THR A 81 -3.65 15.74 7.37
CA THR A 81 -3.35 14.30 7.48
C THR A 81 -4.54 13.51 7.00
N HIS A 82 -4.31 12.53 6.14
CA HIS A 82 -5.34 11.64 5.63
C HIS A 82 -4.88 10.18 5.74
N THR A 83 -5.77 9.32 6.19
CA THR A 83 -5.48 7.89 6.39
C THR A 83 -6.45 7.06 5.56
N THR A 84 -5.92 6.09 4.82
CA THR A 84 -6.71 5.11 4.09
C THR A 84 -6.26 3.70 4.45
N THR A 85 -7.21 2.77 4.55
CA THR A 85 -6.96 1.38 4.89
C THR A 85 -7.20 0.50 3.68
N VAL A 86 -6.29 -0.41 3.41
CA VAL A 86 -6.34 -1.37 2.30
C VAL A 86 -6.15 -2.76 2.86
N GLU A 87 -6.98 -3.71 2.44
CA GLU A 87 -6.80 -5.11 2.81
C GLU A 87 -5.88 -5.79 1.80
N LEU A 88 -4.78 -6.34 2.32
CA LEU A 88 -3.89 -7.23 1.60
C LEU A 88 -4.18 -8.66 2.04
N VAL A 89 -4.78 -9.44 1.14
CA VAL A 89 -4.94 -10.89 1.33
C VAL A 89 -3.71 -11.57 0.76
N VAL A 90 -2.93 -12.24 1.62
CA VAL A 90 -1.79 -13.07 1.22
C VAL A 90 -2.27 -14.51 1.21
N ASN A 91 -2.22 -15.17 0.06
CA ASN A 91 -2.61 -16.58 -0.06
C ASN A 91 -1.38 -17.45 -0.30
N LEU A 92 -1.24 -18.51 0.47
CA LEU A 92 -0.18 -19.50 0.25
C LEU A 92 -0.61 -20.38 -0.92
N LEU A 93 0.16 -20.39 -2.01
CA LEU A 93 -0.03 -21.38 -3.06
C LEU A 93 0.76 -22.63 -2.65
N THR A 94 0.06 -23.66 -2.15
CA THR A 94 0.63 -25.01 -2.05
C THR A 94 0.62 -25.63 -3.44
N LEU A 95 1.80 -25.87 -4.01
CA LEU A 95 1.95 -26.72 -5.21
C LEU A 95 1.70 -28.17 -4.77
N PHE A 96 0.68 -28.80 -5.34
CA PHE A 96 0.44 -30.24 -5.26
C PHE A 96 0.63 -30.85 -6.66
#